data_AF-A0A5J4UNR3-F1
#
_entry.id   AF-A0A5J4UNR3-F1
#
_cell.length_a   1.000
_cell.length_b   1.000
_cell.length_c   1.000
_cell.angle_alpha   90.00
_cell.angle_beta   90.00
_cell.angle_gamma   90.00
#
_symmetry.space_group_name_H-M   'P 1'
#
loop_
_entity.id
_entity.type
_entity.pdbx_description
1 polymer ?
#
loop_
_entity_poly.entity_id
_entity_poly.type
_entity_poly.pdbx_seq_one_letter_code
_entity_poly.pdbx_strand_id
1 'polypeptide(L)'
;MLGDHLEDNNLANLRGMQLVLFDEAVLHLARQVRMPRGNALIVGLSGSGRQSLIRLAAHIGGCGFETVEVTKNYGQQEFREDLKKSLRIAGEKETQCVLYISDNNIIKESFFEDLNNLLNVGDNLNIQQTYEIDELVDNVRPFAQEAGKPLGRDDAIAHFTSLKQITLFLSFVNCCTMDLFGPWPHYAHLQVAQSITSKWELKKRHQDSMAEVCVHMHLSVEQASARFLSEMKRHNYTTPTSYQELHNSYEGILKEMDQSIAARHSKLSNRLQTLIRTNSEDEVMQRQLIAIQPRFEQSQKDTLAITEELSAQQQEVEAKQEIVRTEEAEVSQSADVAEELVLEAKK
;
A
#
# COMPACT_ATOMS: atom_id res chain seq x y z
N MET A 1 -26.87 1.86 4.28
CA MET A 1 -27.55 1.78 2.97
C MET A 1 -26.63 2.16 1.81
N LEU A 2 -26.24 3.42 1.60
CA LEU A 2 -25.32 3.74 0.47
C LEU A 2 -23.90 3.16 0.66
N GLY A 3 -23.40 3.17 1.90
CA GLY A 3 -22.12 2.55 2.26
C GLY A 3 -22.13 1.03 2.02
N ASP A 4 -23.23 0.37 2.36
CA ASP A 4 -23.44 -1.07 2.18
C ASP A 4 -23.35 -1.45 0.68
N HIS A 5 -23.97 -0.69 -0.22
CA HIS A 5 -23.83 -0.90 -1.67
C HIS A 5 -22.41 -0.68 -2.18
N LEU A 6 -21.65 0.23 -1.58
CA LEU A 6 -20.24 0.43 -1.92
C LEU A 6 -19.39 -0.77 -1.47
N GLU A 7 -19.67 -1.31 -0.27
CA GLU A 7 -19.03 -2.51 0.25
C GLU A 7 -19.36 -3.74 -0.61
N ASP A 8 -20.64 -3.95 -0.93
CA ASP A 8 -21.10 -5.03 -1.81
C ASP A 8 -20.44 -4.96 -3.19
N ASN A 9 -20.37 -3.77 -3.78
CA ASN A 9 -19.69 -3.56 -5.05
C ASN A 9 -18.18 -3.82 -4.95
N ASN A 10 -17.56 -3.50 -3.81
CA ASN A 10 -16.14 -3.76 -3.57
C ASN A 10 -15.86 -5.25 -3.34
N LEU A 11 -16.81 -6.01 -2.79
CA LEU A 11 -16.74 -7.47 -2.67
C LEU A 11 -16.94 -8.17 -4.01
N ALA A 12 -17.84 -7.65 -4.86
CA ALA A 12 -18.14 -8.22 -6.17
C ALA A 12 -17.03 -7.99 -7.22
N ASN A 13 -16.14 -7.01 -7.02
CA ASN A 13 -15.13 -6.62 -7.99
C ASN A 13 -13.70 -6.80 -7.46
N LEU A 14 -12.80 -7.33 -8.31
CA LEU A 14 -11.38 -7.54 -7.98
C LEU A 14 -10.62 -6.25 -7.62
N ARG A 15 -11.09 -5.09 -8.10
CA ARG A 15 -10.56 -3.76 -7.75
C ARG A 15 -11.63 -2.97 -7.01
N GLY A 16 -11.57 -2.99 -5.68
CA GLY A 16 -12.43 -2.16 -4.85
C GLY A 16 -12.21 -0.66 -5.11
N MET A 17 -13.29 0.10 -5.06
CA MET A 17 -13.29 1.56 -5.16
C MET A 17 -13.30 2.16 -3.75
N GLN A 18 -12.28 2.95 -3.43
CA GLN A 18 -12.29 3.79 -2.22
C GLN A 18 -12.91 5.14 -2.55
N LEU A 19 -14.24 5.21 -2.47
CA LEU A 19 -15.00 6.44 -2.71
C LEU A 19 -15.35 7.12 -1.39
N VAL A 20 -15.10 8.41 -1.33
CA VAL A 20 -15.65 9.28 -0.28
C VAL A 20 -16.92 9.91 -0.84
N LEU A 21 -18.05 9.61 -0.23
CA LEU A 21 -19.36 10.10 -0.66
C LEU A 21 -19.70 11.40 0.08
N PHE A 22 -19.36 12.52 -0.53
CA PHE A 22 -19.77 13.87 -0.10
C PHE A 22 -21.06 14.30 -0.83
N ASP A 23 -21.69 15.39 -0.40
CA ASP A 23 -23.04 15.80 -0.83
C ASP A 23 -23.20 15.89 -2.37
N GLU A 24 -22.25 16.50 -3.09
CA GLU A 24 -22.29 16.55 -4.56
C GLU A 24 -22.16 15.18 -5.18
N ALA A 25 -21.28 14.31 -4.65
CA ALA A 25 -21.09 12.97 -5.18
C ALA A 25 -22.39 12.16 -5.03
N VAL A 26 -23.09 12.31 -3.91
CA VAL A 26 -24.41 11.70 -3.69
C VAL A 26 -25.45 12.30 -4.62
N LEU A 27 -25.42 13.62 -4.87
CA LEU A 27 -26.35 14.27 -5.80
C LEU A 27 -26.15 13.78 -7.24
N HIS A 28 -24.90 13.69 -7.71
CA HIS A 28 -24.57 13.12 -9.01
C HIS A 28 -25.00 11.66 -9.11
N LEU A 29 -24.72 10.86 -8.09
CA LEU A 29 -25.15 9.46 -8.02
C LEU A 29 -26.68 9.34 -8.08
N ALA A 30 -27.39 10.13 -7.28
CA ALA A 30 -28.85 10.12 -7.24
C ALA A 30 -29.46 10.57 -8.57
N ARG A 31 -28.85 11.54 -9.27
CA ARG A 31 -29.23 11.89 -10.63
C ARG A 31 -29.04 10.69 -11.55
N GLN A 32 -27.85 10.10 -11.55
CA GLN A 32 -27.48 8.99 -12.43
C GLN A 32 -28.41 7.77 -12.27
N VAL A 33 -28.70 7.36 -11.03
CA VAL A 33 -29.61 6.24 -10.72
C VAL A 33 -31.05 6.56 -11.13
N ARG A 34 -31.48 7.82 -10.98
CA ARG A 34 -32.86 8.24 -11.29
C ARG A 34 -33.08 8.58 -12.75
N MET A 35 -32.05 8.62 -13.61
CA MET A 35 -32.23 8.89 -15.03
C MET A 35 -33.03 7.74 -15.65
N PRO A 36 -34.30 7.97 -16.03
CA PRO A 36 -35.09 6.92 -16.64
C PRO A 36 -34.59 6.73 -18.07
N ARG A 37 -33.88 5.62 -18.32
CA ARG A 37 -33.61 5.10 -19.66
C ARG A 37 -33.10 6.15 -20.66
N GLY A 38 -32.03 6.85 -20.30
CA GLY A 38 -31.47 7.93 -21.12
C GLY A 38 -29.94 7.95 -21.08
N ASN A 39 -29.34 8.50 -22.13
CA ASN A 39 -27.90 8.68 -22.22
C ASN A 39 -27.47 9.85 -21.33
N ALA A 40 -26.23 9.79 -20.84
CA ALA A 40 -25.66 10.85 -20.02
C ALA A 40 -24.36 11.36 -20.62
N LEU A 41 -24.25 12.69 -20.72
CA LEU A 41 -23.01 13.34 -21.10
C LEU A 41 -22.36 13.89 -19.84
N ILE A 42 -21.30 13.23 -19.38
CA ILE A 42 -20.67 13.53 -18.09
C ILE A 42 -19.36 14.28 -18.30
N VAL A 43 -19.40 15.58 -18.06
CA VAL A 43 -18.26 16.48 -18.26
C VAL A 43 -17.66 16.83 -16.91
N GLY A 44 -16.34 16.70 -16.77
CA GLY A 44 -15.66 17.03 -15.53
C GLY A 44 -14.15 16.91 -15.65
N LEU A 45 -13.46 17.46 -14.65
CA LEU A 45 -12.01 17.33 -14.52
C LEU A 45 -11.60 15.85 -14.36
N SER A 46 -10.39 15.52 -14.81
CA SER A 46 -9.81 14.20 -14.55
C SER A 46 -9.74 13.93 -13.05
N GLY A 47 -10.05 12.70 -12.62
CA GLY A 47 -10.05 12.32 -11.21
C GLY A 47 -11.25 12.77 -10.37
N SER A 48 -12.23 13.47 -10.94
CA SER A 48 -13.45 13.90 -10.23
C SER A 48 -14.38 12.76 -9.76
N GLY A 49 -14.03 11.50 -10.03
CA GLY A 49 -14.82 10.34 -9.62
C GLY A 49 -15.91 9.92 -10.60
N ARG A 50 -15.99 10.53 -11.80
CA ARG A 50 -17.02 10.25 -12.83
C ARG A 50 -17.24 8.75 -13.08
N GLN A 51 -16.19 8.04 -13.51
CA GLN A 51 -16.28 6.60 -13.80
C GLN A 51 -16.71 5.78 -12.58
N SER A 52 -16.12 6.08 -11.42
CA SER A 52 -16.39 5.35 -10.18
C SER A 52 -17.82 5.53 -9.70
N LEU A 53 -18.38 6.74 -9.81
CA LEU A 53 -19.78 7.02 -9.48
C LEU A 53 -20.75 6.36 -10.46
N ILE A 54 -20.46 6.39 -11.76
CA ILE A 54 -21.32 5.71 -12.76
C ILE A 54 -21.32 4.20 -12.53
N ARG A 55 -20.17 3.62 -12.21
CA ARG A 55 -20.08 2.19 -11.89
C ARG A 55 -20.88 1.84 -10.64
N LEU A 56 -20.83 2.69 -9.61
CA LEU A 56 -21.64 2.52 -8.41
C LEU A 56 -23.14 2.69 -8.73
N ALA A 57 -23.51 3.68 -9.55
CA ALA A 57 -24.88 3.88 -10.00
C ALA A 57 -25.43 2.67 -10.76
N ALA A 58 -24.62 2.10 -11.67
CA ALA A 58 -24.96 0.89 -12.40
C ALA A 58 -25.20 -0.29 -11.44
N HIS A 59 -24.33 -0.47 -10.45
CA HIS A 59 -24.50 -1.52 -9.43
C HIS A 59 -25.78 -1.33 -8.61
N ILE A 60 -26.08 -0.11 -8.17
CA ILE A 60 -27.32 0.21 -7.43
C ILE A 60 -28.57 -0.04 -8.30
N GLY A 61 -28.48 0.28 -9.59
CA GLY A 61 -29.54 0.02 -10.57
C GLY A 61 -29.68 -1.44 -11.00
N GLY A 62 -28.78 -2.34 -10.57
CA GLY A 62 -28.74 -3.72 -11.05
C GLY A 62 -28.32 -3.85 -12.52
N CYS A 63 -27.68 -2.82 -13.08
CA CYS A 63 -27.23 -2.79 -14.46
C CYS A 63 -25.81 -3.37 -14.60
N GLY A 64 -25.57 -4.14 -15.65
CA GLY A 64 -24.20 -4.52 -16.04
C GLY A 64 -23.38 -3.30 -16.45
N PHE A 65 -22.11 -3.23 -16.06
CA PHE A 65 -21.21 -2.14 -16.44
C PHE A 65 -20.20 -2.64 -17.49
N GLU A 66 -20.32 -2.16 -18.72
CA GLU A 66 -19.41 -2.47 -19.82
C GLU A 66 -18.59 -1.22 -20.19
N THR A 67 -17.31 -1.42 -20.50
CA THR A 67 -16.39 -0.37 -20.96
C THR A 67 -15.56 -0.88 -22.11
N VAL A 68 -15.08 0.04 -22.94
CA VAL A 68 -14.19 -0.28 -24.07
C VAL A 68 -12.74 -0.40 -23.58
N GLU A 69 -12.05 -1.46 -23.97
CA GLU A 69 -10.63 -1.69 -23.69
C GLU A 69 -9.78 -1.46 -24.93
N VAL A 70 -9.13 -0.29 -24.99
CA VAL A 70 -8.29 0.08 -26.13
C VAL A 70 -6.94 -0.64 -26.06
N THR A 71 -6.65 -1.46 -27.08
CA THR A 71 -5.35 -2.08 -27.31
C THR A 71 -4.52 -1.30 -28.34
N LYS A 72 -3.22 -1.63 -28.50
CA LYS A 72 -2.32 -0.90 -29.42
C LYS A 72 -2.79 -0.88 -30.88
N ASN A 73 -3.50 -1.91 -31.32
CA ASN A 73 -3.99 -2.06 -32.69
C ASN A 73 -5.50 -1.76 -32.80
N TYR A 74 -6.08 -1.12 -31.79
CA TYR A 74 -7.50 -0.86 -31.73
C TYR A 74 -7.94 0.12 -32.83
N GLY A 75 -8.82 -0.37 -33.70
CA GLY A 75 -9.36 0.36 -34.84
C GLY A 75 -10.87 0.46 -34.78
N GLN A 76 -11.45 0.81 -35.92
CA GLN A 76 -12.89 1.02 -36.05
C GLN A 76 -13.67 -0.29 -36.05
N GLN A 77 -13.07 -1.38 -36.52
CA GLN A 77 -13.74 -2.68 -36.52
C GLN A 77 -13.90 -3.21 -35.09
N GLU A 78 -12.84 -3.13 -34.28
CA GLU A 78 -12.86 -3.53 -32.88
C GLU A 78 -13.87 -2.71 -32.08
N PHE A 79 -13.92 -1.39 -32.32
CA PHE A 79 -14.92 -0.52 -31.71
C PHE A 79 -16.35 -0.90 -32.05
N ARG A 80 -16.60 -1.22 -33.32
CA ARG A 80 -17.91 -1.68 -33.78
C ARG A 80 -18.31 -3.01 -33.12
N GLU A 81 -17.38 -3.93 -32.94
CA GLU A 81 -17.62 -5.19 -32.24
C GLU A 81 -17.94 -4.98 -30.75
N ASP A 82 -17.25 -4.07 -30.06
CA ASP A 82 -17.54 -3.74 -28.65
C ASP A 82 -18.94 -3.10 -28.49
N LEU A 83 -19.34 -2.24 -29.43
CA LEU A 83 -20.70 -1.70 -29.48
C LEU A 83 -21.73 -2.81 -29.72
N LYS A 84 -21.48 -3.73 -30.67
CA LYS A 84 -22.36 -4.87 -30.93
C LYS A 84 -22.53 -5.76 -29.70
N LYS A 85 -21.44 -6.09 -29.01
CA LYS A 85 -21.45 -6.89 -27.78
C LYS A 85 -22.37 -6.27 -26.74
N SER A 86 -22.20 -4.97 -26.49
CA SER A 86 -23.03 -4.22 -25.52
C SER A 86 -24.51 -4.24 -25.91
N LEU A 87 -24.82 -4.06 -27.21
CA LEU A 87 -26.20 -4.11 -27.72
C LEU A 87 -26.84 -5.50 -27.63
N ARG A 88 -26.06 -6.57 -27.84
CA ARG A 88 -26.54 -7.94 -27.68
C ARG A 88 -26.86 -8.26 -26.22
N ILE A 89 -26.02 -7.82 -25.28
CA ILE A 89 -26.30 -7.96 -23.84
C ILE A 89 -27.61 -7.25 -23.47
N ALA A 90 -27.81 -6.02 -23.96
CA ALA A 90 -29.01 -5.25 -23.68
C ALA A 90 -30.29 -5.90 -24.24
N GLY A 91 -30.23 -6.39 -25.48
CA GLY A 91 -31.44 -6.77 -26.21
C GLY A 91 -31.71 -8.27 -26.34
N GLU A 92 -30.71 -9.15 -26.27
CA GLU A 92 -30.92 -10.62 -26.30
C GLU A 92 -31.14 -11.21 -24.91
N LYS A 93 -30.59 -10.58 -23.85
CA LYS A 93 -30.68 -11.08 -22.47
C LYS A 93 -31.64 -10.28 -21.58
N GLU A 94 -32.36 -9.31 -22.14
CA GLU A 94 -33.19 -8.32 -21.43
C GLU A 94 -32.52 -7.70 -20.19
N THR A 95 -31.19 -7.66 -20.18
CA THR A 95 -30.42 -7.21 -19.02
C THR A 95 -30.07 -5.75 -19.21
N GLN A 96 -30.42 -4.90 -18.26
CA GLN A 96 -30.03 -3.49 -18.31
C GLN A 96 -28.50 -3.39 -18.24
N CYS A 97 -27.90 -2.67 -19.18
CA CYS A 97 -26.46 -2.44 -19.20
C CYS A 97 -26.14 -0.96 -19.39
N VAL A 98 -25.04 -0.53 -18.78
CA VAL A 98 -24.44 0.79 -18.94
C VAL A 98 -23.16 0.61 -19.75
N LEU A 99 -23.11 1.23 -20.93
CA LEU A 99 -21.90 1.35 -21.73
C LEU A 99 -21.19 2.65 -21.35
N TYR A 100 -20.01 2.54 -20.74
CA TYR A 100 -19.15 3.67 -20.41
C TYR A 100 -18.05 3.84 -21.46
N ILE A 101 -17.92 5.07 -21.98
CA ILE A 101 -16.88 5.44 -22.94
C ILE A 101 -16.19 6.71 -22.42
N SER A 102 -14.89 6.63 -22.21
CA SER A 102 -14.04 7.78 -21.88
C SER A 102 -13.54 8.46 -23.15
N ASP A 103 -13.17 9.73 -23.04
CA ASP A 103 -12.35 10.46 -24.01
C ASP A 103 -11.10 9.68 -24.45
N ASN A 104 -10.40 9.04 -23.52
CA ASN A 104 -9.23 8.21 -23.81
C ASN A 104 -9.54 7.00 -24.70
N ASN A 105 -10.80 6.57 -24.80
CA ASN A 105 -11.18 5.46 -25.67
C ASN A 105 -11.42 5.89 -27.12
N ILE A 106 -11.51 7.19 -27.39
CA ILE A 106 -11.85 7.72 -28.71
C ILE A 106 -10.57 8.09 -29.45
N ILE A 107 -10.06 7.14 -30.26
CA ILE A 107 -8.81 7.31 -31.02
C ILE A 107 -9.04 8.01 -32.35
N LYS A 108 -10.19 7.74 -33.00
CA LYS A 108 -10.52 8.25 -34.33
C LYS A 108 -11.84 9.02 -34.30
N GLU A 109 -11.93 10.07 -35.09
CA GLU A 109 -13.15 10.89 -35.22
C GLU A 109 -14.34 10.07 -35.73
N SER A 110 -14.08 9.04 -36.55
CA SER A 110 -15.13 8.13 -37.03
C SER A 110 -15.86 7.35 -35.92
N PHE A 111 -15.28 7.25 -34.72
CA PHE A 111 -15.97 6.64 -33.58
C PHE A 111 -17.12 7.53 -33.10
N PHE A 112 -16.97 8.85 -33.18
CA PHE A 112 -18.06 9.77 -32.85
C PHE A 112 -19.22 9.65 -33.84
N GLU A 113 -18.95 9.39 -35.11
CA GLU A 113 -20.00 9.13 -36.09
C GLU A 113 -20.77 7.85 -35.73
N ASP A 114 -20.06 6.76 -35.44
CA ASP A 114 -20.67 5.48 -35.05
C ASP A 114 -21.50 5.62 -33.74
N LEU A 115 -21.01 6.42 -32.76
CA LEU A 115 -21.75 6.73 -31.53
C LEU A 115 -22.95 7.64 -31.77
N ASN A 116 -22.82 8.68 -32.59
CA ASN A 116 -23.92 9.57 -32.90
C ASN A 116 -25.01 8.81 -33.67
N ASN A 117 -24.65 7.88 -34.54
CA ASN A 117 -25.60 6.98 -35.21
C ASN A 117 -26.30 6.05 -34.20
N LEU A 118 -25.54 5.50 -33.25
CA LEU A 118 -26.12 4.70 -32.16
C LEU A 118 -27.15 5.51 -31.36
N LEU A 119 -26.80 6.75 -31.04
CA LEU A 119 -27.64 7.66 -30.24
C LEU A 119 -28.84 8.24 -30.99
N ASN A 120 -28.77 8.38 -32.32
CA ASN A 120 -29.85 8.98 -33.11
C ASN A 120 -30.79 7.96 -33.72
N VAL A 121 -30.36 6.72 -33.96
CA VAL A 121 -31.16 5.74 -34.72
C VAL A 121 -31.50 4.52 -33.88
N GLY A 122 -30.71 4.18 -32.85
CA GLY A 122 -30.88 2.94 -32.07
C GLY A 122 -30.58 1.66 -32.87
N ASP A 123 -30.79 1.71 -34.19
CA ASP A 123 -30.41 0.72 -35.18
C ASP A 123 -29.10 1.10 -35.85
N ASN A 124 -28.01 0.65 -35.25
CA ASN A 124 -26.79 0.42 -36.00
C ASN A 124 -26.82 -0.97 -36.66
N LEU A 125 -27.94 -1.33 -37.31
CA LEU A 125 -28.03 -2.52 -38.17
C LEU A 125 -27.04 -2.44 -39.35
N ASN A 126 -26.56 -1.24 -39.69
CA ASN A 126 -25.54 -1.04 -40.74
C ASN A 126 -24.12 -1.46 -40.30
N ILE A 127 -23.91 -1.67 -39.00
CA ILE A 127 -22.67 -2.24 -38.45
C ILE A 127 -22.75 -3.77 -38.46
N GLN A 128 -23.97 -4.32 -38.46
CA GLN A 128 -24.23 -5.75 -38.46
C GLN A 128 -24.39 -6.29 -39.88
N GLN A 129 -23.81 -7.46 -40.13
CA GLN A 129 -24.01 -8.16 -41.39
C GLN A 129 -25.40 -8.82 -41.42
N THR A 130 -25.95 -9.06 -42.60
CA THR A 130 -27.32 -9.61 -42.75
C THR A 130 -27.54 -10.90 -41.96
N TYR A 131 -26.53 -11.77 -41.85
CA TYR A 131 -26.62 -13.01 -41.06
C TYR A 131 -26.67 -12.75 -39.54
N GLU A 132 -26.00 -11.70 -39.04
CA GLU A 132 -26.01 -11.34 -37.61
C GLU A 132 -27.38 -10.80 -37.21
N ILE A 133 -28.06 -10.13 -38.14
CA ILE A 133 -29.43 -9.63 -37.96
C ILE A 133 -30.41 -10.81 -37.91
N ASP A 134 -30.22 -11.82 -38.76
CA ASP A 134 -31.06 -13.02 -38.73
C ASP A 134 -30.89 -13.81 -37.43
N GLU A 135 -29.64 -14.00 -36.97
CA GLU A 135 -29.32 -14.60 -35.67
C GLU A 135 -29.97 -13.84 -34.51
N LEU A 136 -29.87 -12.50 -34.54
CA LEU A 136 -30.47 -11.65 -33.53
C LEU A 136 -32.00 -11.76 -33.50
N VAL A 137 -32.64 -11.77 -34.67
CA VAL A 137 -34.09 -11.92 -34.79
C VAL A 137 -34.54 -13.28 -34.23
N ASP A 138 -33.80 -14.35 -34.52
CA ASP A 138 -34.10 -15.68 -33.97
C ASP A 138 -33.95 -15.72 -32.43
N ASN A 139 -32.95 -15.03 -31.88
CA ASN A 139 -32.74 -14.92 -30.43
C ASN A 139 -33.80 -14.06 -29.74
N VAL A 140 -34.28 -12.97 -30.36
CA VAL A 140 -35.24 -12.03 -29.77
C VAL A 140 -36.70 -12.51 -29.93
N ARG A 141 -36.99 -13.31 -30.97
CA ARG A 141 -38.34 -13.84 -31.26
C ARG A 141 -39.03 -14.50 -30.04
N PRO A 142 -38.40 -15.39 -29.24
CA PRO A 142 -39.04 -15.97 -28.07
C PRO A 142 -39.45 -14.91 -27.03
N PHE A 143 -38.61 -13.89 -26.80
CA PHE A 143 -38.91 -12.80 -25.85
C PHE A 143 -40.03 -11.89 -26.37
N ALA A 144 -40.04 -11.60 -27.68
CA ALA A 144 -41.11 -10.84 -28.31
C ALA A 144 -42.47 -11.57 -28.24
N GLN A 145 -42.46 -12.89 -28.35
CA GLN A 145 -43.64 -13.74 -28.20
C GLN A 145 -44.17 -13.75 -26.76
N GLU A 146 -43.28 -13.82 -25.76
CA GLU A 146 -43.63 -13.72 -24.34
C GLU A 146 -44.22 -12.34 -23.99
N ALA A 147 -43.69 -11.28 -24.61
CA ALA A 147 -44.23 -9.92 -24.50
C ALA A 147 -45.52 -9.67 -25.31
N GLY A 148 -46.06 -10.69 -25.99
CA GLY A 148 -47.32 -10.61 -26.74
C GLY A 148 -47.26 -9.80 -28.04
N LYS A 149 -46.07 -9.57 -28.61
CA LYS A 149 -45.88 -8.86 -29.88
C LYS A 149 -45.96 -9.82 -31.08
N PRO A 150 -46.36 -9.34 -32.27
CA PRO A 150 -46.36 -10.15 -33.49
C PRO A 150 -44.96 -10.66 -33.85
N LEU A 151 -44.90 -11.84 -34.48
CA LEU A 151 -43.67 -12.62 -34.74
C LEU A 151 -42.95 -12.23 -36.05
N GLY A 152 -43.31 -11.10 -36.67
CA GLY A 152 -42.67 -10.62 -37.89
C GLY A 152 -41.20 -10.26 -37.66
N ARG A 153 -40.38 -10.34 -38.72
CA ARG A 153 -38.96 -9.92 -38.68
C ARG A 153 -38.84 -8.46 -38.20
N ASP A 154 -39.67 -7.59 -38.74
CA ASP A 154 -39.69 -6.16 -38.41
C ASP A 154 -40.19 -5.90 -36.98
N ASP A 155 -41.11 -6.74 -36.49
CA ASP A 155 -41.65 -6.64 -35.13
C ASP A 155 -40.65 -7.10 -34.07
N ALA A 156 -39.85 -8.13 -34.35
CA ALA A 156 -38.75 -8.58 -33.50
C ALA A 156 -37.65 -7.51 -33.41
N ILE A 157 -37.30 -6.88 -34.54
CA ILE A 157 -36.37 -5.74 -34.58
C ILE A 157 -36.96 -4.56 -33.79
N ALA A 158 -38.23 -4.21 -34.00
CA ALA A 158 -38.88 -3.14 -33.23
C ALA A 158 -38.95 -3.46 -31.72
N HIS A 159 -39.12 -4.73 -31.34
CA HIS A 159 -39.05 -5.15 -29.94
C HIS A 159 -37.65 -4.95 -29.38
N PHE A 160 -36.62 -5.39 -30.08
CA PHE A 160 -35.22 -5.19 -29.73
C PHE A 160 -34.85 -3.70 -29.60
N THR A 161 -35.26 -2.86 -30.54
CA THR A 161 -35.04 -1.40 -30.50
C THR A 161 -35.82 -0.76 -29.34
N SER A 162 -37.00 -1.29 -29.00
CA SER A 162 -37.75 -0.85 -27.81
C SER A 162 -37.09 -1.25 -26.48
N LEU A 163 -36.28 -2.31 -26.45
CA LEU A 163 -35.47 -2.67 -25.28
C LEU A 163 -34.22 -1.77 -25.17
N LYS A 164 -33.67 -1.34 -26.30
CA LYS A 164 -32.49 -0.47 -26.39
C LYS A 164 -32.72 1.01 -26.05
N GLN A 165 -33.98 1.44 -26.00
CA GLN A 165 -34.47 2.80 -25.67
C GLN A 165 -33.41 3.90 -25.54
N ILE A 166 -32.90 4.33 -26.69
CA ILE A 166 -32.27 5.64 -26.84
C ILE A 166 -33.35 6.58 -27.40
N THR A 167 -33.68 7.65 -26.67
CA THR A 167 -34.69 8.63 -27.10
C THR A 167 -34.09 9.51 -28.20
N LEU A 168 -34.70 9.50 -29.40
CA LEU A 168 -34.24 10.22 -30.58
C LEU A 168 -34.43 11.74 -30.48
N PHE A 169 -33.35 12.53 -30.50
CA PHE A 169 -33.33 13.93 -30.98
C PHE A 169 -31.92 14.32 -31.49
N LEU A 170 -31.82 14.77 -32.75
CA LEU A 170 -30.58 15.15 -33.47
C LEU A 170 -29.51 15.82 -32.56
N SER A 171 -28.46 15.08 -32.20
CA SER A 171 -27.14 15.47 -31.65
C SER A 171 -26.79 14.94 -30.24
N PHE A 172 -25.48 14.73 -30.01
CA PHE A 172 -24.87 14.25 -28.75
C PHE A 172 -25.29 15.07 -27.50
N VAL A 173 -25.61 16.35 -27.69
CA VAL A 173 -26.05 17.27 -26.64
C VAL A 173 -27.56 17.18 -26.40
N ASN A 174 -28.33 16.79 -27.42
CA ASN A 174 -29.80 16.71 -27.34
C ASN A 174 -30.29 15.32 -26.86
N CYS A 175 -29.57 14.24 -27.16
CA CYS A 175 -29.91 12.88 -26.71
C CYS A 175 -29.41 12.54 -25.29
N CYS A 176 -28.57 13.40 -24.69
CA CYS A 176 -27.90 13.12 -23.42
C CYS A 176 -28.33 14.13 -22.35
N THR A 177 -28.68 13.63 -21.17
CA THR A 177 -28.76 14.50 -19.99
C THR A 177 -27.34 14.89 -19.59
N MET A 178 -27.06 16.19 -19.60
CA MET A 178 -25.74 16.69 -19.25
C MET A 178 -25.59 16.73 -17.72
N ASP A 179 -24.59 16.03 -17.20
CA ASP A 179 -24.21 16.09 -15.78
C ASP A 179 -22.80 16.70 -15.67
N LEU A 180 -22.74 17.90 -15.11
CA LEU A 180 -21.53 18.70 -15.02
C LEU A 180 -20.88 18.53 -13.65
N PHE A 181 -19.72 17.89 -13.64
CA PHE A 181 -18.85 17.79 -12.48
C PHE A 181 -17.98 19.04 -12.40
N GLY A 182 -18.41 19.97 -11.54
CA GLY A 182 -17.66 21.18 -11.23
C GLY A 182 -16.37 20.90 -10.46
N PRO A 183 -15.52 21.92 -10.28
CA PRO A 183 -14.42 21.85 -9.32
C PRO A 183 -14.97 21.56 -7.92
N TRP A 184 -14.21 20.80 -7.14
CA TRP A 184 -14.65 20.44 -5.80
C TRP A 184 -14.68 21.67 -4.89
N PRO A 185 -15.80 21.93 -4.19
CA PRO A 185 -15.86 23.01 -3.22
C PRO A 185 -15.00 22.69 -1.99
N HIS A 186 -14.72 23.72 -1.18
CA HIS A 186 -13.87 23.60 0.01
C HIS A 186 -14.29 22.46 0.95
N TYR A 187 -15.59 22.30 1.22
CA TYR A 187 -16.05 21.23 2.11
C TYR A 187 -15.90 19.83 1.51
N ALA A 188 -15.97 19.68 0.19
CA ALA A 188 -15.71 18.38 -0.45
C ALA A 188 -14.24 17.97 -0.27
N HIS A 189 -13.31 18.92 -0.46
CA HIS A 189 -11.91 18.69 -0.13
C HIS A 189 -11.71 18.36 1.36
N LEU A 190 -12.40 19.06 2.27
CA LEU A 190 -12.31 18.82 3.70
C LEU A 190 -12.82 17.44 4.10
N GLN A 191 -13.98 17.00 3.59
CA GLN A 191 -14.53 15.67 3.89
C GLN A 191 -13.61 14.56 3.38
N VAL A 192 -13.04 14.72 2.18
CA VAL A 192 -12.05 13.79 1.64
C VAL A 192 -10.80 13.77 2.51
N ALA A 193 -10.29 14.93 2.92
CA ALA A 193 -9.14 15.03 3.81
C ALA A 193 -9.41 14.36 5.16
N GLN A 194 -10.54 14.64 5.80
CA GLN A 194 -10.93 14.03 7.07
C GLN A 194 -11.03 12.51 6.97
N SER A 195 -11.62 11.99 5.89
CA SER A 195 -11.71 10.55 5.64
C SER A 195 -10.35 9.88 5.45
N ILE A 196 -9.35 10.60 4.97
CA ILE A 196 -7.98 10.08 4.78
C ILE A 196 -7.21 10.21 6.09
N THR A 197 -7.23 11.40 6.71
CA THR A 197 -6.53 11.69 7.97
C THR A 197 -7.06 10.88 9.14
N SER A 198 -8.32 10.44 9.11
CA SER A 198 -8.86 9.51 10.11
C SER A 198 -8.18 8.14 10.09
N LYS A 199 -7.56 7.75 8.97
CA LYS A 199 -6.77 6.53 8.84
C LYS A 199 -5.38 6.66 9.48
N TRP A 200 -4.91 7.89 9.68
CA TRP A 200 -3.63 8.14 10.35
C TRP A 200 -3.82 7.99 11.86
N GLU A 201 -2.87 7.34 12.54
CA GLU A 201 -2.86 7.12 14.00
C GLU A 201 -2.58 8.41 14.79
N LEU A 202 -3.31 9.49 14.49
CA LEU A 202 -3.19 10.79 15.10
C LEU A 202 -4.18 10.98 16.25
N LYS A 203 -3.80 11.83 17.21
CA LYS A 203 -4.75 12.30 18.24
C LYS A 203 -5.88 13.08 17.57
N LYS A 204 -7.14 12.77 17.91
CA LYS A 204 -8.34 13.42 17.35
C LYS A 204 -8.25 14.95 17.23
N ARG A 205 -7.69 15.61 18.25
CA ARG A 205 -7.50 17.08 18.28
C ARG A 205 -6.72 17.65 17.09
N HIS A 206 -5.86 16.85 16.46
CA HIS A 206 -4.99 17.28 15.36
C HIS A 206 -5.50 16.81 14.00
N GLN A 207 -6.47 15.89 13.96
CA GLN A 207 -6.98 15.33 12.71
C GLN A 207 -7.67 16.41 11.87
N ASP A 208 -8.53 17.22 12.48
CA ASP A 208 -9.24 18.29 11.78
C ASP A 208 -8.27 19.39 11.29
N SER A 209 -7.32 19.81 12.13
CA SER A 209 -6.33 20.81 11.73
C SER A 209 -5.43 20.32 10.60
N MET A 210 -5.06 19.04 10.57
CA MET A 210 -4.30 18.47 9.46
C MET A 210 -5.13 18.41 8.18
N ALA A 211 -6.40 18.03 8.27
CA ALA A 211 -7.30 18.05 7.14
C ALA A 211 -7.42 19.47 6.54
N GLU A 212 -7.64 20.50 7.37
CA GLU A 212 -7.68 21.90 6.93
C GLU A 212 -6.38 22.35 6.23
N VAL A 213 -5.22 21.97 6.77
CA VAL A 213 -3.92 22.28 6.17
C VAL A 213 -3.78 21.65 4.79
N CYS A 214 -4.18 20.38 4.62
CA CYS A 214 -4.14 19.72 3.31
C CYS A 214 -5.04 20.43 2.29
N VAL A 215 -6.24 20.87 2.70
CA VAL A 215 -7.13 21.65 1.84
C VAL A 215 -6.49 22.99 1.46
N HIS A 216 -5.90 23.69 2.43
CA HIS A 216 -5.23 24.97 2.19
C HIS A 216 -4.07 24.83 1.20
N MET A 217 -3.25 23.78 1.35
CA MET A 217 -2.16 23.47 0.41
C MET A 217 -2.67 23.31 -1.02
N HIS A 218 -3.72 22.53 -1.23
CA HIS A 218 -4.28 22.32 -2.58
C HIS A 218 -4.83 23.60 -3.20
N LEU A 219 -5.63 24.35 -2.46
CA LEU A 219 -6.21 25.60 -2.93
C LEU A 219 -5.15 26.68 -3.20
N SER A 220 -4.04 26.67 -2.44
CA SER A 220 -2.92 27.58 -2.70
C SER A 220 -2.25 27.30 -4.06
N VAL A 221 -2.14 26.02 -4.45
CA VAL A 221 -1.57 25.62 -5.75
C VAL A 221 -2.51 25.94 -6.89
N GLU A 222 -3.82 25.86 -6.68
CA GLU A 222 -4.81 26.30 -7.67
C GLU A 222 -4.69 27.81 -7.93
N GLN A 223 -4.60 28.62 -6.87
CA GLN A 223 -4.37 30.06 -6.99
C GLN A 223 -3.03 30.38 -7.68
N ALA A 224 -1.97 29.65 -7.34
CA ALA A 224 -0.66 29.79 -7.98
C ALA A 224 -0.71 29.40 -9.47
N SER A 225 -1.47 28.36 -9.82
CA SER A 225 -1.62 27.90 -11.21
C SER A 225 -2.39 28.92 -12.05
N ALA A 226 -3.39 29.61 -11.48
CA ALA A 226 -4.06 30.73 -12.13
C ALA A 226 -3.11 31.91 -12.38
N ARG A 227 -2.26 32.25 -11.41
CA ARG A 227 -1.21 33.28 -11.59
C ARG A 227 -0.22 32.88 -12.66
N PHE A 228 0.25 31.64 -12.65
CA PHE A 228 1.18 31.09 -13.63
C PHE A 228 0.64 31.17 -15.05
N LEU A 229 -0.66 30.89 -15.25
CA LEU A 229 -1.31 31.09 -16.54
C LEU A 229 -1.34 32.56 -16.95
N SER A 230 -1.63 33.47 -16.02
CA SER A 230 -1.72 34.90 -16.33
C SER A 230 -0.37 35.49 -16.76
N GLU A 231 0.71 35.12 -16.06
CA GLU A 231 2.07 35.65 -16.22
C GLU A 231 2.85 34.95 -17.35
N MET A 232 2.89 33.62 -17.31
CA MET A 232 3.75 32.81 -18.21
C MET A 232 3.00 32.29 -19.43
N LYS A 233 1.67 32.47 -19.51
CA LYS A 233 0.79 31.93 -20.56
C LYS A 233 0.93 30.41 -20.74
N ARG A 234 1.31 29.71 -19.67
CA ARG A 234 1.46 28.26 -19.63
C ARG A 234 0.42 27.66 -18.69
N HIS A 235 -0.20 26.58 -19.12
CA HIS A 235 -1.20 25.88 -18.31
C HIS A 235 -0.53 24.92 -17.31
N ASN A 236 -1.03 24.96 -16.07
CA ASN A 236 -0.83 23.92 -15.07
C ASN A 236 -2.22 23.54 -14.54
N TYR A 237 -2.57 22.27 -14.58
CA TYR A 237 -3.90 21.81 -14.17
C TYR A 237 -3.85 21.18 -12.78
N THR A 238 -4.63 21.73 -11.86
CA THR A 238 -4.90 21.13 -10.56
C THR A 238 -6.15 20.26 -10.65
N THR A 239 -6.03 18.97 -10.32
CA THR A 239 -7.12 18.00 -10.43
C THR A 239 -7.34 17.29 -9.10
N PRO A 240 -8.54 16.73 -8.85
CA PRO A 240 -8.75 15.87 -7.69
C PRO A 240 -7.77 14.68 -7.62
N THR A 241 -7.25 14.19 -8.76
CA THR A 241 -6.18 13.19 -8.76
C THR A 241 -4.92 13.71 -8.09
N SER A 242 -4.46 14.92 -8.43
CA SER A 242 -3.26 15.50 -7.80
C SER A 242 -3.48 15.76 -6.30
N TYR A 243 -4.72 16.02 -5.89
CA TYR A 243 -5.09 16.10 -4.47
C TYR A 243 -4.95 14.75 -3.76
N GLN A 244 -5.40 13.66 -4.38
CA GLN A 244 -5.22 12.31 -3.84
C GLN A 244 -3.74 11.90 -3.82
N GLU A 245 -2.96 12.26 -4.83
CA GLU A 245 -1.51 12.02 -4.86
C GLU A 245 -0.77 12.79 -3.75
N LEU A 246 -1.18 14.03 -3.46
CA LEU A 246 -0.67 14.79 -2.30
C LEU A 246 -0.89 14.01 -1.00
N HIS A 247 -2.08 13.45 -0.80
CA HIS A 247 -2.38 12.64 0.39
C HIS A 247 -1.57 11.34 0.43
N ASN A 248 -1.50 10.61 -0.69
CA ASN A 248 -0.75 9.36 -0.78
C ASN A 248 0.74 9.56 -0.53
N SER A 249 1.32 10.65 -1.06
CA SER A 249 2.72 11.00 -0.83
C SER A 249 2.97 11.39 0.63
N TYR A 250 2.07 12.16 1.24
CA TYR A 250 2.17 12.51 2.66
C TYR A 250 2.07 11.26 3.56
N GLU A 251 1.14 10.34 3.28
CA GLU A 251 1.02 9.08 4.01
C GLU A 251 2.30 8.24 3.89
N GLY A 252 2.90 8.17 2.69
CA GLY A 252 4.17 7.49 2.47
C GLY A 252 5.30 8.08 3.33
N ILE A 253 5.45 9.41 3.31
CA ILE A 253 6.47 10.11 4.11
C ILE A 253 6.23 9.91 5.61
N LEU A 254 4.97 9.96 6.06
CA LEU A 254 4.60 9.75 7.46
C LEU A 254 5.04 8.35 7.93
N LYS A 255 4.73 7.31 7.15
CA LYS A 255 5.14 5.93 7.43
C LYS A 255 6.65 5.77 7.50
N GLU A 256 7.39 6.38 6.59
CA GLU A 256 8.86 6.35 6.59
C GLU A 256 9.44 7.04 7.84
N MET A 257 8.87 8.19 8.22
CA MET A 257 9.29 8.92 9.42
C MET A 257 8.98 8.14 10.69
N ASP A 258 7.80 7.52 10.80
CA ASP A 258 7.42 6.68 11.93
C ASP A 258 8.35 5.47 12.09
N GLN A 259 8.68 4.80 10.99
CA GLN A 259 9.64 3.69 10.99
C GLN A 259 11.04 4.15 11.42
N SER A 260 11.50 5.30 10.92
CA SER A 260 12.79 5.89 11.28
C SER A 260 12.85 6.26 12.77
N ILE A 261 11.78 6.85 13.31
CA ILE A 261 11.66 7.21 14.72
C ILE A 261 11.61 5.94 15.59
N ALA A 262 10.80 4.95 15.21
CA ALA A 262 10.70 3.68 15.92
C ALA A 262 12.05 2.95 15.98
N ALA A 263 12.80 2.93 14.87
CA ALA A 263 14.14 2.35 14.81
C ALA A 263 15.12 3.09 15.74
N ARG A 264 15.11 4.43 15.75
CA ARG A 264 15.92 5.25 16.67
C ARG A 264 15.54 5.00 18.12
N HIS A 265 14.25 4.92 18.42
CA HIS A 265 13.73 4.65 19.77
C HIS A 265 14.16 3.28 20.27
N SER A 266 13.97 2.23 19.47
CA SER A 266 14.42 0.86 19.80
C SER A 266 15.93 0.80 20.05
N LYS A 267 16.73 1.44 19.18
CA LYS A 267 18.19 1.52 19.35
C LYS A 267 18.58 2.22 20.65
N LEU A 268 17.93 3.34 20.99
CA LEU A 268 18.20 4.06 22.23
C LEU A 268 17.79 3.23 23.46
N SER A 269 16.61 2.61 23.42
CA SER A 269 16.09 1.74 24.48
C SER A 269 17.04 0.58 24.77
N ASN A 270 17.49 -0.12 23.71
CA ASN A 270 18.43 -1.25 23.86
C ASN A 270 19.78 -0.79 24.43
N ARG A 271 20.28 0.37 24.02
CA ARG A 271 21.52 0.94 24.58
C ARG A 271 21.36 1.33 26.04
N LEU A 272 20.23 1.92 26.40
CA LEU A 272 19.93 2.28 27.78
C LEU A 272 19.84 1.03 28.67
N GLN A 273 19.16 -0.03 28.21
CA GLN A 273 19.10 -1.30 28.91
C GLN A 273 20.49 -1.91 29.13
N THR A 274 21.36 -1.88 28.10
CA THR A 274 22.75 -2.35 28.25
C THR A 274 23.51 -1.52 29.27
N LEU A 275 23.36 -0.20 29.28
CA LEU A 275 24.01 0.67 30.29
C LEU A 275 23.51 0.36 31.70
N ILE A 276 22.20 0.18 31.88
CA ILE A 276 21.62 -0.18 33.19
C ILE A 276 22.17 -1.54 33.64
N ARG A 277 22.25 -2.53 32.75
CA ARG A 277 22.81 -3.84 33.05
C ARG A 277 24.28 -3.74 33.46
N THR A 278 25.12 -3.08 32.67
CA THR A 278 26.55 -2.91 32.98
C THR A 278 26.76 -2.18 34.30
N ASN A 279 25.99 -1.13 34.57
CA ASN A 279 26.10 -0.42 35.85
C ASN A 279 25.70 -1.32 37.04
N SER A 280 24.67 -2.16 36.89
CA SER A 280 24.30 -3.12 37.94
C SER A 280 25.35 -4.23 38.13
N GLU A 281 26.02 -4.66 37.06
CA GLU A 281 27.12 -5.63 37.12
C GLU A 281 28.37 -5.01 37.79
N ASP A 282 28.68 -3.75 37.49
CA ASP A 282 29.77 -3.00 38.11
C ASP A 282 29.57 -2.82 39.62
N GLU A 283 28.33 -2.51 40.06
CA GLU A 283 28.00 -2.45 41.49
C GLU A 283 28.21 -3.79 42.21
N VAL A 284 27.85 -4.91 41.56
CA VAL A 284 28.08 -6.26 42.12
C VAL A 284 29.57 -6.58 42.18
N MET A 285 30.31 -6.27 41.12
CA MET A 285 31.76 -6.50 41.05
C MET A 285 32.52 -5.69 42.10
N GLN A 286 32.16 -4.42 42.31
CA GLN A 286 32.75 -3.59 43.37
C GLN A 286 32.53 -4.20 44.76
N ARG A 287 31.33 -4.70 45.06
CA ARG A 287 31.05 -5.38 46.34
C ARG A 287 31.89 -6.64 46.51
N GLN A 288 32.04 -7.44 45.45
CA GLN A 288 32.88 -8.64 45.47
C GLN A 288 34.36 -8.32 45.67
N LEU A 289 34.89 -7.29 45.01
CA LEU A 289 36.27 -6.82 45.18
C LEU A 289 36.54 -6.41 46.64
N ILE A 290 35.67 -5.59 47.23
CA ILE A 290 35.78 -5.17 48.64
C ILE A 290 35.77 -6.39 49.57
N ALA A 291 34.94 -7.40 49.28
CA ALA A 291 34.86 -8.62 50.10
C ALA A 291 36.08 -9.54 49.96
N ILE A 292 36.70 -9.61 48.78
CA ILE A 292 37.88 -10.46 48.50
C ILE A 292 39.17 -9.82 49.03
N GLN A 293 39.25 -8.49 49.04
CA GLN A 293 40.44 -7.74 49.48
C GLN A 293 41.05 -8.19 50.82
N PRO A 294 40.30 -8.34 51.93
CA PRO A 294 40.88 -8.79 53.20
C PRO A 294 41.38 -10.24 53.15
N ARG A 295 40.73 -11.12 52.38
CA ARG A 295 41.21 -12.50 52.18
C ARG A 295 42.51 -12.54 51.40
N PHE A 296 42.66 -11.67 50.42
CA PHE A 296 43.89 -11.57 49.64
C PHE A 296 45.05 -11.08 50.51
N GLU A 297 44.83 -10.04 51.32
CA GLU A 297 45.84 -9.56 52.27
C GLU A 297 46.24 -10.62 53.29
N GLN A 298 45.27 -11.40 53.79
CA GLN A 298 45.55 -12.52 54.70
C GLN A 298 46.37 -13.61 53.98
N SER A 299 45.97 -14.03 52.79
CA SER A 299 46.70 -15.02 52.00
C SER A 299 48.10 -14.55 51.64
N GLN A 300 48.32 -13.25 51.40
CA GLN A 300 49.63 -12.68 51.14
C GLN A 300 50.52 -12.76 52.39
N LYS A 301 49.98 -12.42 53.56
CA LYS A 301 50.69 -12.58 54.84
C LYS A 301 51.04 -14.04 55.12
N ASP A 302 50.09 -14.95 54.90
CA ASP A 302 50.30 -16.38 55.08
C ASP A 302 51.39 -16.90 54.11
N THR A 303 51.39 -16.43 52.86
CA THR A 303 52.42 -16.81 51.88
C THR A 303 53.81 -16.28 52.27
N LEU A 304 53.89 -15.02 52.74
CA LEU A 304 55.14 -14.45 53.23
C LEU A 304 55.66 -15.23 54.43
N ALA A 305 54.80 -15.55 55.40
CA ALA A 305 55.15 -16.37 56.55
C ALA A 305 55.69 -17.76 56.14
N ILE A 306 55.02 -18.43 55.19
CA ILE A 306 55.49 -19.72 54.66
C ILE A 306 56.84 -19.56 53.95
N THR A 307 57.06 -18.50 53.17
CA THR A 307 58.36 -18.28 52.50
C THR A 307 59.49 -17.97 53.48
N GLU A 308 59.21 -17.24 54.57
CA GLU A 308 60.17 -16.98 55.64
C GLU A 308 60.53 -18.29 56.36
N GLU A 309 59.53 -19.10 56.72
CA GLU A 309 59.75 -20.41 57.34
C GLU A 309 60.55 -21.34 56.43
N LEU A 310 60.22 -21.38 55.13
CA LEU A 310 60.96 -22.17 54.15
C LEU A 310 62.41 -21.70 54.01
N SER A 311 62.67 -20.38 54.07
CA SER A 311 64.02 -19.84 54.02
C SER A 311 64.85 -20.21 55.25
N ALA A 312 64.23 -20.24 56.43
CA ALA A 312 64.87 -20.69 57.66
C ALA A 312 65.17 -22.20 57.62
N GLN A 313 64.19 -23.00 57.17
CA GLN A 313 64.39 -24.44 56.98
C GLN A 313 65.47 -24.72 55.92
N GLN A 314 65.56 -23.93 54.85
CA GLN A 314 66.60 -24.06 53.83
C GLN A 314 68.00 -23.79 54.41
N GLN A 315 68.17 -22.77 55.26
CA GLN A 315 69.44 -22.51 55.94
C GLN A 315 69.83 -23.65 56.89
N GLU A 316 68.87 -24.22 57.61
CA GLU A 316 69.12 -25.37 58.48
C GLU A 316 69.51 -26.63 57.68
N VAL A 317 68.87 -26.87 56.53
CA VAL A 317 69.21 -27.96 55.62
C VAL A 317 70.59 -27.75 55.01
N GLU A 318 70.96 -26.54 54.59
CA GLU A 318 72.29 -26.22 54.07
C GLU A 318 73.37 -26.42 55.14
N ALA A 319 73.14 -25.99 56.38
CA ALA A 319 74.06 -26.23 57.49
C ALA A 319 74.25 -27.73 57.77
N LYS A 320 73.16 -28.51 57.76
CA LYS A 320 73.24 -29.98 57.90
C LYS A 320 73.95 -30.63 56.71
N GLN A 321 73.71 -30.16 55.48
CA GLN A 321 74.42 -30.64 54.29
C GLN A 321 75.93 -30.36 54.35
N GLU A 322 76.34 -29.21 54.88
CA GLU A 322 77.75 -28.89 55.04
C GLU A 322 78.41 -29.79 56.10
N ILE A 323 77.73 -30.06 57.23
CA ILE A 323 78.21 -31.01 58.24
C ILE A 323 78.36 -32.42 57.62
N VAL A 324 77.34 -32.90 56.91
CA VAL A 324 77.40 -34.22 56.24
C VAL A 324 78.56 -34.25 55.22
N ARG A 325 78.81 -33.18 54.47
CA ARG A 325 79.98 -33.11 53.56
C ARG A 325 81.31 -33.18 54.30
N THR A 326 81.44 -32.51 55.45
CA THR A 326 82.65 -32.58 56.26
C THR A 326 82.85 -33.98 56.85
N GLU A 327 81.78 -34.61 57.34
CA GLU A 327 81.82 -35.99 57.83
C GLU A 327 82.14 -36.98 56.71
N GLU A 328 81.58 -36.82 55.52
CA GLU A 328 81.90 -37.65 54.34
C GLU A 328 83.37 -37.49 53.92
N ALA A 329 83.92 -36.27 53.97
CA ALA A 329 85.33 -36.02 53.67
C ALA A 329 86.27 -36.62 54.72
N GLU A 330 85.92 -36.56 56.01
CA GLU A 330 86.67 -37.22 57.09
C GLU A 330 86.59 -38.75 56.98
N VAL A 331 85.41 -39.30 56.68
CA VAL A 331 85.24 -40.74 56.41
C VAL A 331 86.07 -41.15 55.19
N SER A 332 86.09 -40.37 54.12
CA SER A 332 86.94 -40.63 52.95
C SER A 332 88.43 -40.60 53.29
N GLN A 333 88.90 -39.62 54.07
CA GLN A 333 90.30 -39.56 54.49
C GLN A 333 90.67 -40.73 55.41
N SER A 334 89.77 -41.13 56.32
CA SER A 334 89.98 -42.30 57.16
C SER A 334 89.94 -43.61 56.36
N ALA A 335 89.15 -43.68 55.28
CA ALA A 335 89.13 -44.79 54.34
C ALA A 335 90.44 -44.83 53.52
N ASP A 336 90.94 -43.70 53.05
CA ASP A 336 92.23 -43.60 52.34
C ASP A 336 93.40 -44.03 53.24
N VAL A 337 93.42 -43.60 54.51
CA VAL A 337 94.43 -44.04 55.50
C VAL A 337 94.29 -45.54 55.82
N ALA A 338 93.06 -46.06 55.90
CA ALA A 338 92.84 -47.50 56.06
C ALA A 338 93.33 -48.29 54.83
N GLU A 339 93.15 -47.76 53.62
CA GLU A 339 93.70 -48.35 52.39
C GLU A 339 95.24 -48.29 52.37
N GLU A 340 95.86 -47.20 52.83
CA GLU A 340 97.32 -47.06 52.93
C GLU A 340 97.92 -48.05 53.93
N LEU A 341 97.28 -48.24 55.09
CA LEU A 341 97.67 -49.26 56.09
C LEU A 341 97.49 -50.70 55.57
N VAL A 342 96.46 -50.95 54.75
CA VAL A 342 96.28 -52.25 54.06
C VAL A 342 97.37 -52.47 53.01
N LEU A 343 97.90 -51.41 52.39
CA LEU A 343 99.01 -51.46 51.45
C LEU A 343 100.36 -51.69 52.14
N GLU A 344 100.58 -51.11 53.32
CA GLU A 344 101.77 -51.39 54.15
C GLU A 344 101.78 -52.82 54.71
N ALA A 345 100.60 -53.40 55.03
CA ALA A 345 100.48 -54.79 55.47
C ALA A 345 100.72 -55.84 54.36
N LYS A 346 100.94 -55.41 53.11
CA LYS A 346 101.23 -56.28 51.96
C LYS A 346 102.70 -56.28 51.50
N LYS A 347 103.61 -55.60 52.22
CA LYS A 347 105.07 -55.80 52.11
C LYS A 347 105.55 -56.79 53.16
#